data_AF-A0A1X9LWG6-F1
#
_entry.id   AF-A0A1X9LWG6-F1
#
_cell.length_a   1.000
_cell.length_b   1.000
_cell.length_c   1.000
_cell.angle_alpha   90.00
_cell.angle_beta   90.00
_cell.angle_gamma   90.00
#
_symmetry.space_group_name_H-M   'P 1'
#
loop_
_entity.id
_entity.type
_entity.pdbx_description
1 polymer ?
#
loop_
_entity_poly.entity_id
_entity_poly.type
_entity_poly.pdbx_seq_one_letter_code
_entity_poly.pdbx_strand_id
1 'polypeptide(L)'
;MPVLDAPAYPVVDGIAVADVDGENQTCACGNDSYAADWYAADSEGAITFDSSGSTNPDEHTLCPACGRLYRNTDLFTGTAAAVARYDTHSPAYLAALEQYERDAYGKDRS
;
A
#
# COMPACT_ATOMS: atom_id res chain seq x y z
N MET A 1 18.00 -23.57 -14.29
CA MET A 1 17.22 -23.18 -13.10
C MET A 1 16.00 -22.45 -13.62
N PRO A 2 14.76 -22.87 -13.34
CA PRO A 2 13.61 -22.09 -13.78
C PRO A 2 13.55 -20.82 -12.91
N VAL A 3 13.67 -19.67 -13.56
CA VAL A 3 13.38 -18.38 -12.95
C VAL A 3 11.86 -18.37 -12.76
N LEU A 4 11.39 -18.36 -11.52
CA LEU A 4 9.98 -18.15 -11.24
C LEU A 4 9.68 -16.72 -11.70
N ASP A 5 8.88 -16.60 -12.76
CA ASP A 5 8.34 -15.32 -13.22
C ASP A 5 7.71 -14.61 -12.01
N ALA A 6 8.25 -13.45 -11.66
CA ALA A 6 7.60 -12.56 -10.71
C ALA A 6 6.19 -12.28 -11.25
N PRO A 7 5.14 -12.27 -10.39
CA PRO A 7 3.80 -11.96 -10.86
C PRO A 7 3.82 -10.61 -11.58
N ALA A 8 3.57 -10.64 -12.89
CA ALA A 8 3.43 -9.46 -13.71
C ALA A 8 2.11 -8.79 -13.33
N TYR A 9 2.14 -7.93 -12.33
CA TYR A 9 1.00 -7.10 -12.00
C TYR A 9 0.64 -6.23 -13.23
N PRO A 10 -0.65 -6.08 -13.58
CA PRO A 10 -1.04 -5.23 -14.70
C PRO A 10 -0.55 -3.80 -14.44
N VAL A 11 0.08 -3.16 -15.44
CA VAL A 11 0.57 -1.77 -15.32
C VAL A 11 -0.61 -0.86 -14.98
N VAL A 12 -0.59 -0.30 -13.77
CA VAL A 12 -1.57 0.67 -13.31
C VAL A 12 -0.99 2.07 -13.49
N ASP A 13 -1.73 2.97 -14.12
CA ASP A 13 -1.31 4.37 -14.21
C ASP A 13 -1.30 5.04 -12.83
N GLY A 14 -0.18 5.67 -12.49
CA GLY A 14 -0.03 6.52 -11.31
C GLY A 14 1.37 6.46 -10.71
N ILE A 15 1.94 7.63 -10.41
CA ILE A 15 3.21 7.77 -9.70
C ILE A 15 2.92 8.30 -8.29
N ALA A 16 3.47 7.66 -7.27
CA ALA A 16 3.62 8.23 -5.95
C ALA A 16 4.98 8.92 -5.85
N VAL A 17 5.03 10.01 -5.07
CA VAL A 17 6.26 10.76 -4.78
C VAL A 17 6.45 10.78 -3.28
N ALA A 18 7.60 10.32 -2.81
CA ALA A 18 8.01 10.52 -1.42
C ALA A 18 8.75 11.85 -1.30
N ASP A 19 8.61 12.51 -0.15
CA ASP A 19 9.42 13.69 0.15
C ASP A 19 10.90 13.34 0.34
N VAL A 20 11.73 14.36 0.55
CA VAL A 20 13.20 14.21 0.62
C VAL A 20 13.65 13.32 1.79
N ASP A 21 12.85 13.28 2.86
CA ASP A 21 13.14 12.49 4.05
C ASP A 21 12.47 11.11 4.00
N GLY A 22 11.62 10.87 2.98
CA GLY A 22 10.88 9.64 2.77
C GLY A 22 9.71 9.45 3.74
N GLU A 23 9.42 10.45 4.58
CA GLU A 23 8.48 10.33 5.69
C GLU A 23 7.03 10.53 5.22
N ASN A 24 6.80 11.44 4.28
CA ASN A 24 5.50 11.63 3.63
C ASN A 24 5.52 11.11 2.19
N GLN A 25 4.48 10.37 1.81
CA GLN A 25 4.28 9.88 0.45
C GLN A 25 2.99 10.47 -0.11
N THR A 26 3.08 11.11 -1.28
CA THR A 26 1.92 11.63 -2.02
C THR A 26 1.56 10.69 -3.16
N CYS A 27 0.34 10.17 -3.15
CA CYS A 27 -0.19 9.28 -4.17
C CYS A 27 -0.52 10.05 -5.45
N ALA A 28 -0.58 9.35 -6.58
CA ALA A 28 -1.10 9.87 -7.84
C ALA A 28 -2.51 10.48 -7.76
N CYS A 29 -3.33 10.10 -6.76
CA CYS A 29 -4.64 10.69 -6.53
C CYS A 29 -4.61 11.99 -5.71
N GLY A 30 -3.43 12.43 -5.25
CA GLY A 30 -3.26 13.62 -4.41
C GLY A 30 -3.45 13.38 -2.91
N ASN A 31 -3.74 12.15 -2.48
CA ASN A 31 -3.74 11.80 -1.06
C ASN A 31 -2.29 11.63 -0.57
N ASP A 32 -1.95 12.30 0.52
CA ASP A 32 -0.68 12.13 1.23
C ASP A 32 -0.84 11.20 2.44
N SER A 33 0.24 10.51 2.82
CA SER A 33 0.22 9.50 3.88
C SER A 33 0.11 10.07 5.29
N TYR A 34 0.42 11.36 5.49
CA TYR A 34 0.15 12.06 6.76
C TYR A 34 -1.33 12.37 6.94
N ALA A 35 -2.05 12.69 5.86
CA ALA A 35 -3.49 12.99 5.93
C ALA A 35 -4.37 11.75 6.08
N ALA A 36 -3.93 10.61 5.54
CA ALA A 36 -4.58 9.32 5.75
C ALA A 36 -3.49 8.26 5.79
N ASP A 37 -3.28 7.63 6.95
CA ASP A 37 -2.27 6.58 7.13
C ASP A 37 -2.36 5.56 5.99
N TRP A 38 -1.28 5.39 5.22
CA TRP A 38 -1.24 4.37 4.18
C TRP A 38 -1.08 2.98 4.81
N TYR A 39 -1.73 2.00 4.22
CA TYR A 39 -1.71 0.64 4.76
C TYR A 39 -0.46 -0.10 4.30
N ALA A 40 0.19 -0.82 5.21
CA ALA A 40 1.17 -1.83 4.85
C ALA A 40 0.50 -2.95 4.05
N ALA A 41 1.23 -3.47 3.08
CA ALA A 41 0.84 -4.64 2.32
C ALA A 41 2.04 -5.55 2.15
N ASP A 42 1.85 -6.86 2.26
CA ASP A 42 2.94 -7.83 2.12
C ASP A 42 3.54 -7.84 0.70
N SER A 43 4.53 -8.70 0.49
CA SER A 43 5.18 -8.87 -0.81
C SER A 43 4.24 -9.41 -1.91
N GLU A 44 3.08 -9.95 -1.56
CA GLU A 44 2.03 -10.34 -2.52
C GLU A 44 1.03 -9.19 -2.79
N GLY A 45 0.99 -8.20 -1.90
CA GLY A 45 0.15 -7.01 -1.94
C GLY A 45 -1.04 -7.06 -0.97
N ALA A 46 -1.21 -8.13 -0.20
CA ALA A 46 -2.31 -8.22 0.76
C ALA A 46 -2.10 -7.25 1.93
N ILE A 47 -3.16 -6.56 2.35
CA ILE A 47 -3.10 -5.60 3.47
C ILE A 47 -2.67 -6.34 4.75
N THR A 48 -1.65 -5.84 5.43
CA THR A 48 -1.11 -6.46 6.66
C THR A 48 -1.14 -5.52 7.87
N PHE A 49 -1.13 -6.14 9.06
CA PHE A 49 -1.22 -5.51 10.38
C PHE A 49 0.06 -4.80 10.82
N ASP A 50 1.22 -5.11 10.23
CA ASP A 50 2.50 -4.84 10.89
C ASP A 50 2.84 -3.34 11.06
N SER A 51 2.27 -2.44 10.24
CA SER A 51 2.45 -0.99 10.41
C SER A 51 1.56 -0.12 9.50
N SER A 52 1.43 1.17 9.85
CA SER A 52 1.16 2.23 8.87
C SER A 52 2.42 2.49 8.07
N GLY A 53 2.39 2.17 6.77
CA GLY A 53 3.57 2.19 5.90
C GLY A 53 4.64 1.18 6.33
N SER A 54 4.79 0.09 5.57
CA SER A 54 5.84 -0.89 5.89
C SER A 54 7.24 -0.30 5.64
N THR A 55 8.13 -0.47 6.62
CA THR A 55 9.56 -0.10 6.45
C THR A 55 10.35 -1.20 5.75
N ASN A 56 9.73 -2.35 5.47
CA ASN A 56 10.36 -3.43 4.74
C ASN A 56 10.41 -3.09 3.24
N PRO A 57 11.60 -3.00 2.62
CA PRO A 57 11.72 -2.67 1.19
C PRO A 57 11.12 -3.72 0.26
N ASP A 58 10.99 -4.97 0.70
CA ASP A 58 10.44 -6.08 -0.09
C ASP A 58 8.90 -6.13 -0.05
N GLU A 59 8.27 -5.26 0.73
CA GLU A 59 6.83 -5.14 0.87
C GLU A 59 6.27 -3.99 0.02
N HIS A 60 4.97 -3.79 0.15
CA HIS A 60 4.22 -2.77 -0.53
C HIS A 60 3.55 -1.81 0.44
N THR A 61 3.15 -0.67 -0.10
CA THR A 61 2.30 0.29 0.60
C THR A 61 1.10 0.63 -0.27
N LEU A 62 -0.07 0.65 0.35
CA LEU A 62 -1.37 0.87 -0.27
C LEU A 62 -1.92 2.25 0.10
N CYS A 63 -2.29 3.04 -0.91
CA CYS A 63 -3.04 4.27 -0.70
C CYS A 63 -4.53 3.96 -0.47
N PRO A 64 -5.09 4.28 0.72
CA PRO A 64 -6.48 3.95 1.07
C PRO A 64 -7.50 4.71 0.23
N ALA A 65 -7.14 5.92 -0.23
CA ALA A 65 -8.07 6.79 -0.95
C ALA A 65 -8.40 6.30 -2.37
N CYS A 66 -7.47 5.59 -3.03
CA CYS A 66 -7.68 5.16 -4.42
C CYS A 66 -7.32 3.69 -4.70
N GLY A 67 -6.84 2.97 -3.69
CA GLY A 67 -6.49 1.56 -3.76
C GLY A 67 -5.20 1.25 -4.49
N ARG A 68 -4.36 2.25 -4.84
CA ARG A 68 -3.11 2.00 -5.54
C ARG A 68 -2.04 1.44 -4.62
N LEU A 69 -1.35 0.43 -5.11
CA LEU A 69 -0.27 -0.27 -4.43
C LEU A 69 1.07 0.12 -5.03
N TYR A 70 2.05 0.42 -4.18
CA TYR A 70 3.40 0.83 -4.57
C TYR A 70 4.43 -0.06 -3.86
N ARG A 71 5.57 -0.32 -4.49
CA ARG A 71 6.68 -1.02 -3.84
C ARG A 71 7.42 -0.08 -2.90
N ASN A 72 7.75 -0.57 -1.71
CA ASN A 72 8.48 0.22 -0.73
C ASN A 72 9.90 0.54 -1.21
N THR A 73 10.58 -0.41 -1.85
CA THR A 73 11.91 -0.16 -2.45
C THR A 73 11.92 1.05 -3.39
N ASP A 74 10.86 1.27 -4.18
CA ASP A 74 10.77 2.40 -5.10
C ASP A 74 10.43 3.69 -4.36
N LEU A 75 9.53 3.63 -3.36
CA LEU A 75 9.20 4.78 -2.51
C LEU A 75 10.44 5.31 -1.76
N PHE A 76 11.33 4.42 -1.29
CA PHE A 76 12.60 4.81 -0.67
C PHE A 76 13.55 5.55 -1.62
N THR A 77 13.35 5.45 -2.93
CA THR A 77 14.14 6.19 -3.94
C THR A 77 13.50 7.52 -4.36
N GLY A 78 12.33 7.85 -3.82
CA GLY A 78 11.64 9.13 -4.02
C GLY A 78 10.45 9.08 -4.97
N THR A 79 10.37 8.10 -5.89
CA THR A 79 9.22 7.95 -6.80
C THR A 79 8.89 6.49 -7.02
N ALA A 80 7.61 6.13 -6.94
CA ALA A 80 7.15 4.77 -7.17
C ALA A 80 6.01 4.71 -8.19
N ALA A 81 6.11 3.80 -9.15
CA ALA A 81 5.01 3.49 -10.04
C ALA A 81 4.02 2.55 -9.35
N ALA A 82 2.72 2.76 -9.59
CA ALA A 82 1.69 1.86 -9.10
C ALA A 82 1.86 0.48 -9.74
N VAL A 83 2.04 -0.55 -8.92
CA VAL A 83 2.16 -1.93 -9.40
C VAL A 83 0.78 -2.58 -9.52
N ALA A 84 -0.19 -2.18 -8.68
CA ALA A 84 -1.55 -2.71 -8.71
C ALA A 84 -2.56 -1.67 -8.22
N ARG A 85 -3.85 -1.98 -8.38
CA ARG A 85 -4.95 -1.19 -7.83
C ARG A 85 -6.06 -2.09 -7.31
N TYR A 86 -6.36 -1.95 -6.04
CA TYR A 86 -7.55 -2.53 -5.40
C TYR A 86 -8.80 -1.78 -5.83
N ASP A 87 -9.87 -2.53 -6.07
CA ASP A 87 -11.22 -1.96 -6.00
C ASP A 87 -11.58 -1.78 -4.53
N THR A 88 -11.49 -0.55 -4.06
CA THR A 88 -11.75 -0.17 -2.66
C THR A 88 -13.20 -0.33 -2.23
N HIS A 89 -14.11 -0.60 -3.17
CA HIS A 89 -15.53 -0.88 -2.90
C HIS A 89 -15.85 -2.37 -2.99
N SER A 90 -14.88 -3.21 -3.37
CA SER A 90 -15.10 -4.65 -3.49
C SER A 90 -15.31 -5.29 -2.11
N PRO A 91 -16.20 -6.30 -1.99
CA PRO A 91 -16.42 -7.00 -0.72
C PRO A 91 -15.14 -7.61 -0.13
N ALA A 92 -14.22 -8.08 -0.98
CA ALA A 92 -12.96 -8.65 -0.54
C ALA A 92 -12.04 -7.60 0.11
N TYR A 93 -11.95 -6.41 -0.48
CA TYR A 93 -11.20 -5.30 0.09
C TYR A 93 -11.80 -4.85 1.42
N LEU A 94 -13.12 -4.66 1.47
CA LEU A 94 -13.81 -4.23 2.69
C LEU A 94 -13.67 -5.26 3.82
N ALA A 95 -13.71 -6.56 3.51
CA ALA A 95 -13.48 -7.60 4.51
C ALA A 95 -12.02 -7.62 5.02
N ALA A 96 -11.05 -7.41 4.14
CA ALA A 96 -9.64 -7.29 4.52
C ALA A 96 -9.39 -6.04 5.37
N LEU A 97 -9.99 -4.91 5.01
CA LEU A 97 -9.92 -3.67 5.79
C LEU A 97 -10.57 -3.83 7.16
N GLU A 98 -11.77 -4.44 7.24
CA GLU A 98 -12.44 -4.68 8.52
C GLU A 98 -11.63 -5.61 9.42
N GLN A 99 -10.96 -6.62 8.83
CA GLN A 99 -10.03 -7.48 9.57
C GLN A 99 -8.82 -6.68 10.07
N TYR A 100 -8.21 -5.88 9.21
CA TYR A 100 -7.11 -4.98 9.58
C TYR A 100 -7.51 -4.06 10.73
N GLU A 101 -8.66 -3.37 10.65
CA GLU A 101 -9.11 -2.44 11.69
C GLU A 101 -9.33 -3.16 13.03
N ARG A 102 -9.91 -4.36 13.01
CA ARG A 102 -10.10 -5.19 14.21
C ARG A 102 -8.77 -5.59 14.84
N ASP A 103 -7.81 -6.02 14.02
CA ASP A 103 -6.53 -6.51 14.49
C ASP A 103 -5.67 -5.34 14.98
N ALA A 104 -5.51 -4.29 14.17
CA ALA A 104 -4.66 -3.11 14.40
C ALA A 104 -5.08 -2.29 15.62
N TYR A 105 -6.37 -2.02 15.76
CA TYR A 105 -6.88 -1.08 16.77
C TYR A 105 -7.63 -1.76 17.91
N GLY A 106 -7.91 -3.06 17.81
CA GLY A 106 -8.77 -3.77 18.74
C GLY A 106 -10.22 -3.29 18.66
N LYS A 107 -11.20 -4.18 18.78
CA LYS A 107 -12.60 -3.79 18.98
C LYS A 107 -12.77 -3.14 20.35
N ASP A 108 -12.46 -1.86 20.50
CA ASP A 108 -12.91 -1.01 21.61
C ASP A 108 -13.26 0.40 21.10
N ARG A 109 -14.24 0.47 20.20
CA ARG A 109 -15.09 1.66 20.06
C ARG A 109 -16.53 1.25 20.37
N SER A 110 -16.80 1.06 21.67
CA SER A 110 -18.17 1.10 22.20
C SER A 110 -18.63 2.54 22.38
#